data_AF-A0A3E2TWB3-F1
#
_entry.id   AF-A0A3E2TWB3-F1
#
_cell.length_a   1.000
_cell.length_b   1.000
_cell.length_c   1.000
_cell.angle_alpha   90.00
_cell.angle_beta   90.00
_cell.angle_gamma   90.00
#
_symmetry.space_group_name_H-M   'P 1'
#
loop_
_entity.id
_entity.type
_entity.pdbx_description
1 polymer ?
#
loop_
_entity_poly.entity_id
_entity_poly.type
_entity_poly.pdbx_seq_one_letter_code
_entity_poly.pdbx_strand_id
1 'polypeptide(L)'
;MLKTYITTVPLQGKLDPMLYQRERAGAPTATCFPIVQVMRDTLEPGDTVQLLAIRQENADTARNYQRLLEELAQLGIAENQVRQLHLPEDQRPETLIGLCRDLVDALPQVTRVYACITYGSKSIPVVTLTALTCAEATHTELEVGGVYYGEVKRENGQVLSARLYDMAALYQLAGLVGTMRDSKTAEQVFHQLIWMNEHRED
;
A
#
# COMPACT_ATOMS: atom_id res chain seq x y z
N MET A 1 5.83 -2.28 17.93
CA MET A 1 4.95 -3.32 17.32
C MET A 1 5.60 -3.83 16.04
N LEU A 2 5.16 -4.94 15.43
CA LEU A 2 5.55 -5.27 14.05
C LEU A 2 4.66 -4.52 13.05
N LYS A 3 5.29 -3.73 12.17
CA LYS A 3 4.63 -3.02 11.07
C LYS A 3 5.09 -3.62 9.74
N THR A 4 4.12 -4.10 8.95
CA THR A 4 4.37 -4.67 7.61
C THR A 4 3.93 -3.69 6.54
N TYR A 5 4.82 -3.37 5.60
CA TYR A 5 4.55 -2.45 4.50
C TYR A 5 4.47 -3.22 3.19
N ILE A 6 3.49 -2.91 2.33
CA ILE A 6 3.36 -3.55 1.01
C ILE A 6 3.49 -2.49 -0.07
N THR A 7 4.32 -2.75 -1.08
CA THR A 7 4.42 -1.89 -2.26
C THR A 7 4.66 -2.69 -3.52
N THR A 8 4.30 -2.12 -4.66
CA THR A 8 4.74 -2.63 -5.97
C THR A 8 5.91 -1.82 -6.47
N VAL A 9 6.97 -2.50 -6.90
CA VAL A 9 8.11 -1.86 -7.55
C VAL A 9 7.65 -1.33 -8.92
N PRO A 10 7.81 -0.02 -9.18
CA PRO A 10 7.35 0.61 -10.42
C PRO A 10 8.00 0.04 -11.69
N LEU A 11 7.21 -0.01 -12.76
CA LEU A 11 7.65 -0.34 -14.13
C LEU A 11 8.28 0.86 -14.85
N GLN A 12 8.14 2.07 -14.31
CA GLN A 12 8.57 3.30 -14.97
C GLN A 12 10.08 3.31 -15.23
N GLY A 13 10.47 3.61 -16.48
CA GLY A 13 11.88 3.80 -16.85
C GLY A 13 12.54 4.99 -16.13
N LYS A 14 11.77 6.07 -15.88
CA LYS A 14 12.21 7.24 -15.12
C LYS A 14 11.39 7.39 -13.85
N LEU A 15 12.06 7.44 -12.71
CA LEU A 15 11.48 7.72 -11.40
C LEU A 15 12.01 9.06 -10.90
N ASP A 16 11.18 10.09 -11.02
CA ASP A 16 11.47 11.38 -10.42
C ASP A 16 10.92 11.39 -8.98
N PRO A 17 11.69 11.85 -7.99
CA PRO A 17 11.22 11.94 -6.62
C PRO A 17 10.14 13.02 -6.51
N MET A 18 9.14 12.79 -5.67
CA MET A 18 8.02 13.69 -5.43
C MET A 18 7.86 13.98 -3.94
N LEU A 19 7.25 15.12 -3.63
CA LEU A 19 6.86 15.52 -2.27
C LEU A 19 5.42 15.09 -2.00
N TYR A 20 5.24 13.82 -1.63
CA TYR A 20 3.93 13.24 -1.38
C TYR A 20 3.32 13.73 -0.06
N GLN A 21 2.54 14.81 -0.08
CA GLN A 21 1.88 15.33 1.12
C GLN A 21 0.71 14.43 1.54
N ARG A 22 0.74 13.93 2.78
CA ARG A 22 -0.43 13.32 3.44
C ARG A 22 -1.17 14.38 4.25
N GLU A 23 -2.49 14.29 4.31
CA GLU A 23 -3.29 15.15 5.19
C GLU A 23 -2.88 14.92 6.66
N ARG A 24 -2.79 16.02 7.43
CA ARG A 24 -2.45 16.01 8.87
C ARG A 24 -1.10 15.38 9.24
N ALA A 25 -0.25 15.06 8.27
CA ALA A 25 1.14 14.67 8.50
C ALA A 25 2.07 15.89 8.48
N GLY A 26 3.30 15.68 8.95
CA GLY A 26 4.37 16.66 8.81
C GLY A 26 4.73 16.96 7.35
N ALA A 27 5.73 17.83 7.16
CA ALA A 27 6.23 18.15 5.83
C ALA A 27 6.82 16.90 5.14
N PRO A 28 6.46 16.61 3.88
CA PRO A 28 6.94 15.43 3.18
C PRO A 28 8.41 15.58 2.80
N THR A 29 9.08 14.44 2.69
CA THR A 29 10.44 14.36 2.13
C THR A 29 10.39 13.75 0.74
N ALA A 30 11.21 14.28 -0.17
CA ALA A 30 11.25 13.81 -1.54
C ALA A 30 11.55 12.30 -1.58
N THR A 31 10.75 11.56 -2.34
CA THR A 31 10.91 10.11 -2.50
C THR A 31 10.39 9.66 -3.86
N CYS A 32 11.04 8.65 -4.44
CA CYS A 32 10.53 7.97 -5.62
C CYS A 32 9.40 6.98 -5.29
N PHE A 33 9.17 6.66 -4.01
CA PHE A 33 8.24 5.63 -3.59
C PHE A 33 7.29 6.16 -2.51
N PRO A 34 5.99 6.33 -2.80
CA PRO A 34 5.05 6.85 -1.82
C PRO A 34 4.97 6.02 -0.52
N ILE A 35 5.26 4.71 -0.58
CA ILE A 35 5.35 3.85 0.63
C ILE A 35 6.43 4.32 1.60
N VAL A 36 7.55 4.89 1.12
CA VAL A 36 8.63 5.39 1.97
C VAL A 36 8.15 6.60 2.77
N GLN A 37 7.34 7.48 2.16
CA GLN A 37 6.70 8.56 2.89
C GLN A 37 5.67 8.04 3.90
N VAL A 38 4.88 7.02 3.55
CA VAL A 38 3.98 6.35 4.50
C VAL A 38 4.74 5.80 5.71
N MET A 39 5.91 5.19 5.50
CA MET A 39 6.76 4.70 6.59
C MET A 39 7.23 5.84 7.50
N ARG A 40 7.68 6.97 6.93
CA ARG A 40 8.05 8.17 7.72
C ARG A 40 6.89 8.68 8.57
N ASP A 41 5.68 8.62 8.04
CA ASP A 41 4.48 9.14 8.69
C ASP A 41 3.83 8.17 9.69
N THR A 42 4.29 6.92 9.77
CA THR A 42 3.63 5.86 10.56
C THR A 42 4.57 5.07 11.46
N LEU A 43 5.89 5.08 11.25
CA LEU A 43 6.84 4.40 12.12
C LEU A 43 7.03 5.16 13.44
N GLU A 44 7.06 4.41 14.53
CA GLU A 44 7.30 4.93 15.87
C GLU A 44 8.55 4.28 16.48
N PRO A 45 9.24 4.94 17.43
CA PRO A 45 10.37 4.35 18.13
C PRO A 45 10.01 3.00 18.78
N GLY A 46 10.80 1.96 18.49
CA GLY A 46 10.57 0.60 19.00
C GLY A 46 9.73 -0.29 18.09
N ASP A 47 9.28 0.21 16.94
CA ASP A 47 8.71 -0.66 15.92
C ASP A 47 9.76 -1.54 15.24
N THR A 48 9.32 -2.73 14.85
CA THR A 48 10.05 -3.62 13.95
C THR A 48 9.34 -3.59 12.60
N VAL A 49 10.12 -3.76 11.53
CA VAL A 49 9.64 -3.54 10.17
C VAL A 49 9.86 -4.77 9.31
N GLN A 50 8.85 -5.08 8.51
CA GLN A 50 8.94 -5.92 7.33
C GLN A 50 8.37 -5.16 6.13
N LEU A 51 9.00 -5.24 4.96
CA LEU A 51 8.47 -4.71 3.71
C LEU A 51 8.32 -5.81 2.68
N LEU A 52 7.12 -5.95 2.12
CA LEU A 52 6.79 -6.82 0.99
C LEU A 52 6.85 -6.00 -0.30
N ALA A 53 7.85 -6.27 -1.14
CA ALA A 53 8.03 -5.61 -2.42
C ALA A 53 7.59 -6.54 -3.55
N ILE A 54 6.43 -6.26 -4.16
CA ILE A 54 5.95 -6.98 -5.35
C ILE A 54 6.76 -6.48 -6.55
N ARG A 55 7.51 -7.38 -7.19
CA ARG A 55 8.39 -7.02 -8.32
C ARG A 55 8.05 -7.86 -9.54
N GLN A 56 7.62 -7.18 -10.61
CA GLN A 56 7.49 -7.82 -11.92
C GLN A 56 8.87 -8.13 -12.50
N GLU A 57 9.06 -9.26 -13.15
CA GLU A 57 10.37 -9.68 -13.70
C GLU A 57 10.76 -8.93 -14.97
N ASN A 58 11.31 -7.72 -14.82
CA ASN A 58 11.92 -6.97 -15.91
C ASN A 58 13.14 -6.15 -15.46
N ALA A 59 13.87 -5.58 -16.42
CA ALA A 59 15.11 -4.84 -16.14
C ALA A 59 14.86 -3.51 -15.41
N ASP A 60 13.75 -2.82 -15.75
CA ASP A 60 13.41 -1.54 -15.12
C ASP A 60 13.06 -1.71 -13.64
N THR A 61 12.29 -2.73 -13.27
CA THR A 61 11.96 -3.01 -11.87
C THR A 61 13.17 -3.50 -11.10
N ALA A 62 14.15 -4.18 -11.72
CA ALA A 62 15.39 -4.55 -11.05
C ALA A 62 16.17 -3.30 -10.60
N ARG A 63 16.33 -2.32 -11.51
CA ARG A 63 16.94 -1.02 -11.18
C ARG A 63 16.11 -0.26 -10.14
N ASN A 64 14.80 -0.21 -10.30
CA ASN A 64 13.91 0.51 -9.41
C ASN A 64 13.84 -0.15 -8.02
N TYR A 65 13.99 -1.48 -7.92
CA TYR A 65 14.08 -2.19 -6.65
C TYR A 65 15.35 -1.82 -5.89
N GLN A 66 16.50 -1.75 -6.57
CA GLN A 66 17.73 -1.25 -5.94
C GLN A 66 17.56 0.19 -5.42
N ARG A 67 16.89 1.04 -6.20
CA ARG A 67 16.57 2.40 -5.75
C ARG A 67 15.63 2.43 -4.53
N LEU A 68 14.68 1.49 -4.45
CA LEU A 68 13.83 1.33 -3.26
C LEU A 68 14.68 0.94 -2.04
N LEU A 69 15.59 -0.02 -2.18
CA LEU A 69 16.50 -0.43 -1.09
C LEU A 69 17.37 0.73 -0.60
N GLU A 70 17.88 1.57 -1.51
CA GLU A 70 18.64 2.78 -1.15
C GLU A 70 17.81 3.77 -0.29
N GLU A 71 16.56 4.02 -0.66
CA GLU A 71 15.69 4.92 0.11
C GLU A 71 15.25 4.31 1.44
N LEU A 72 15.07 2.99 1.52
CA LEU A 72 14.78 2.27 2.76
C LEU A 72 15.97 2.27 3.72
N ALA A 73 17.20 2.12 3.20
CA ALA A 73 18.42 2.20 4.00
C ALA A 73 18.58 3.57 4.68
N GLN A 74 18.13 4.65 4.03
CA GLN A 74 18.10 6.00 4.63
C GLN A 74 17.12 6.12 5.81
N LEU A 75 16.12 5.24 5.88
CA LEU A 75 15.22 5.10 7.04
C LEU A 75 15.75 4.13 8.10
N GLY A 76 16.95 3.57 7.92
CA GLY A 76 17.51 2.55 8.80
C GLY A 76 16.89 1.16 8.61
N ILE A 77 16.18 0.93 7.49
CA ILE A 77 15.59 -0.37 7.18
C ILE A 77 16.59 -1.20 6.38
N ALA A 78 16.99 -2.33 6.94
CA ALA A 78 17.97 -3.22 6.32
C ALA A 78 17.35 -4.08 5.21
N GLU A 79 18.16 -4.50 4.23
CA GLU A 79 17.71 -5.31 3.10
C GLU A 79 17.05 -6.63 3.52
N ASN A 80 17.51 -7.26 4.61
CA ASN A 80 16.90 -8.48 5.15
C ASN A 80 15.50 -8.28 5.73
N GLN A 81 15.07 -7.03 5.96
CA GLN A 81 13.70 -6.68 6.32
C GLN A 81 12.80 -6.52 5.10
N VAL A 82 13.36 -6.57 3.88
CA VAL A 82 12.64 -6.44 2.62
C VAL A 82 12.52 -7.81 1.97
N ARG A 83 11.30 -8.33 1.91
CA ARG A 83 10.98 -9.56 1.18
C ARG A 83 10.44 -9.21 -0.20
N GLN A 84 11.18 -9.60 -1.24
CA GLN A 84 10.71 -9.50 -2.61
C GLN A 84 9.71 -10.63 -2.93
N LEU A 85 8.55 -10.27 -3.47
CA LEU A 85 7.59 -11.19 -4.06
C LEU A 85 7.73 -11.14 -5.57
N HIS A 86 8.05 -12.28 -6.18
CA HIS A 86 8.27 -12.38 -7.62
C HIS A 86 6.93 -12.44 -8.35
N LEU A 87 6.81 -11.66 -9.41
CA LEU A 87 5.62 -11.65 -10.27
C LEU A 87 6.06 -11.78 -11.74
N PRO A 88 5.67 -12.85 -12.44
CA PRO A 88 5.85 -12.90 -13.89
C PRO A 88 5.21 -11.70 -14.59
N GLU A 89 5.75 -11.28 -15.74
CA GLU A 89 5.20 -10.16 -16.52
C GLU A 89 3.97 -10.57 -17.34
N ASP A 90 2.94 -11.06 -16.64
CA ASP A 90 1.62 -11.35 -17.21
C ASP A 90 0.50 -10.96 -16.22
N GLN A 91 -0.74 -11.04 -16.70
CA GLN A 91 -1.94 -10.70 -15.92
C GLN A 91 -2.92 -11.87 -15.90
N ARG A 92 -2.41 -13.11 -16.03
CA ARG A 92 -3.25 -14.30 -16.06
C ARG A 92 -3.89 -14.51 -14.67
N PRO A 93 -5.15 -14.94 -14.60
CA PRO A 93 -5.82 -15.16 -13.33
C PRO A 93 -5.03 -16.06 -12.37
N GLU A 94 -4.40 -17.13 -12.88
CA GLU A 94 -3.62 -18.06 -12.07
C GLU A 94 -2.39 -17.38 -11.44
N THR A 95 -1.72 -16.51 -12.20
CA THR A 95 -0.58 -15.70 -11.73
C THR A 95 -1.03 -14.75 -10.61
N LEU A 96 -2.17 -14.07 -10.79
CA LEU A 96 -2.71 -13.12 -9.84
C LEU A 96 -3.25 -13.79 -8.56
N ILE A 97 -3.85 -14.98 -8.70
CA ILE A 97 -4.25 -15.83 -7.56
C ILE A 97 -3.01 -16.31 -6.80
N GLY A 98 -1.95 -16.71 -7.51
CA GLY A 98 -0.66 -17.06 -6.92
C GLY A 98 -0.07 -15.91 -6.11
N LEU A 99 -0.03 -14.70 -6.68
CA LEU A 99 0.43 -13.50 -5.96
C LEU A 99 -0.42 -13.21 -4.71
N CYS A 100 -1.75 -13.38 -4.80
CA CYS A 100 -2.65 -13.21 -3.66
C CYS A 100 -2.26 -14.15 -2.51
N ARG A 101 -2.10 -15.44 -2.83
CA ARG A 101 -1.64 -16.44 -1.86
C ARG A 101 -0.27 -16.09 -1.28
N ASP A 102 0.70 -15.74 -2.12
CA ASP A 102 2.06 -15.43 -1.69
C ASP A 102 2.11 -14.20 -0.76
N LEU A 103 1.24 -13.21 -0.99
CA LEU A 103 1.07 -12.08 -0.08
C LEU A 103 0.51 -12.53 1.27
N VAL A 104 -0.57 -13.33 1.28
CA VAL A 104 -1.17 -13.87 2.51
C VAL A 104 -0.15 -14.70 3.30
N ASP A 105 0.57 -15.60 2.64
CA ASP A 105 1.60 -16.46 3.26
C ASP A 105 2.81 -15.64 3.77
N ALA A 106 3.06 -14.46 3.21
CA ALA A 106 4.16 -13.59 3.61
C ALA A 106 3.80 -12.61 4.74
N LEU A 107 2.52 -12.41 5.02
CA LEU A 107 2.06 -11.56 6.11
C LEU A 107 2.27 -12.25 7.46
N PRO A 108 2.86 -11.56 8.46
CA PRO A 108 2.96 -12.09 9.82
C PRO A 108 1.59 -12.27 10.48
N GLN A 109 1.46 -13.29 11.34
CA GLN A 109 0.22 -13.58 12.09
C GLN A 109 -0.24 -12.43 13.00
N VAL A 110 0.71 -11.63 13.51
CA VAL A 110 0.46 -10.48 14.38
C VAL A 110 1.23 -9.29 13.81
N THR A 111 0.53 -8.34 13.19
CA THR A 111 1.14 -7.17 12.55
C THR A 111 0.10 -6.09 12.28
N ARG A 112 0.55 -4.84 12.22
CA ARG A 112 -0.20 -3.77 11.54
C ARG A 112 0.31 -3.59 10.13
N VAL A 113 -0.58 -3.59 9.13
CA VAL A 113 -0.22 -3.57 7.71
C VAL A 113 -0.54 -2.22 7.08
N TYR A 114 0.38 -1.71 6.28
CA TYR A 114 0.19 -0.52 5.45
C TYR A 114 0.50 -0.85 4.00
N ALA A 115 -0.48 -0.74 3.10
CA ALA A 115 -0.28 -1.02 1.69
C ALA A 115 -0.16 0.29 0.89
N CYS A 116 0.68 0.32 -0.14
CA CYS A 116 0.71 1.38 -1.13
C CYS A 116 0.39 0.83 -2.52
N ILE A 117 -0.70 1.33 -3.11
CA ILE A 117 -1.28 0.85 -4.37
C ILE A 117 -0.97 1.76 -5.57
N THR A 118 0.04 2.63 -5.45
CA THR A 118 0.35 3.67 -6.46
C THR A 118 0.92 3.11 -7.76
N TYR A 119 1.89 2.20 -7.68
CA TYR A 119 2.67 1.76 -8.84
C TYR A 119 2.26 0.41 -9.42
N GLY A 120 1.31 -0.29 -8.79
CA GLY A 120 0.80 -1.55 -9.33
C GLY A 120 0.06 -1.34 -10.64
N SER A 121 0.20 -2.28 -11.58
CA SER A 121 -0.78 -2.41 -12.67
C SER A 121 -2.17 -2.53 -12.07
N LYS A 122 -3.23 -2.10 -12.76
CA LYS A 122 -4.60 -1.99 -12.19
C LYS A 122 -5.10 -3.25 -11.44
N SER A 123 -4.64 -4.42 -11.84
CA SER A 123 -4.86 -5.73 -11.21
C SER A 123 -4.15 -5.94 -9.87
N ILE A 124 -2.93 -5.42 -9.68
CA ILE A 124 -2.11 -5.65 -8.48
C ILE A 124 -2.73 -5.00 -7.23
N PRO A 125 -3.28 -3.77 -7.27
CA PRO A 125 -4.08 -3.25 -6.17
C PRO A 125 -5.24 -4.17 -5.80
N VAL A 126 -5.98 -4.71 -6.77
CA VAL A 126 -7.10 -5.63 -6.51
C VAL A 126 -6.62 -6.89 -5.77
N VAL A 127 -5.51 -7.48 -6.25
CA VAL A 127 -4.87 -8.63 -5.59
C VAL A 127 -4.42 -8.27 -4.17
N THR A 128 -3.78 -7.11 -4.00
CA THR A 128 -3.29 -6.65 -2.69
C THR A 128 -4.43 -6.50 -1.70
N LEU A 129 -5.53 -5.84 -2.09
CA LEU A 129 -6.70 -5.67 -1.22
C LEU A 129 -7.37 -7.02 -0.90
N THR A 130 -7.45 -7.91 -1.88
CA THR A 130 -8.00 -9.27 -1.66
C THR A 130 -7.14 -10.07 -0.68
N ALA A 131 -5.81 -9.97 -0.79
CA ALA A 131 -4.88 -10.62 0.13
C ALA A 131 -5.01 -10.05 1.55
N LEU A 132 -5.16 -8.73 1.70
CA LEU A 132 -5.43 -8.12 3.01
C LEU A 132 -6.73 -8.65 3.62
N THR A 133 -7.82 -8.72 2.84
CA THR A 133 -9.10 -9.26 3.34
C THR A 133 -9.00 -10.72 3.75
N CYS A 134 -8.27 -11.53 2.97
CA CYS A 134 -8.00 -12.91 3.33
C CYS A 134 -7.16 -13.02 4.61
N ALA A 135 -6.15 -12.17 4.76
CA ALA A 135 -5.27 -12.17 5.91
C ALA A 135 -5.99 -11.71 7.18
N GLU A 136 -6.80 -10.64 7.15
CA GLU A 136 -7.64 -10.22 8.29
C GLU A 136 -8.61 -11.33 8.74
N ALA A 137 -9.09 -12.18 7.83
CA ALA A 137 -9.99 -13.29 8.15
C ALA A 137 -9.28 -14.54 8.70
N THR A 138 -7.98 -14.69 8.46
CA THR A 138 -7.26 -15.97 8.71
C THR A 138 -6.10 -15.83 9.70
N HIS A 139 -5.54 -14.64 9.86
CA HIS A 139 -4.42 -14.37 10.75
C HIS A 139 -4.90 -14.09 12.16
N THR A 140 -4.04 -14.36 13.13
CA THR A 140 -4.40 -14.27 14.56
C THR A 140 -4.75 -12.83 14.98
N GLU A 141 -3.91 -11.85 14.66
CA GLU A 141 -4.10 -10.44 15.01
C GLU A 141 -3.47 -9.53 13.92
N LEU A 142 -4.08 -9.51 12.74
CA LEU A 142 -3.69 -8.61 11.65
C LEU A 142 -4.64 -7.41 11.58
N GLU A 143 -4.08 -6.20 11.62
CA GLU A 143 -4.83 -4.95 11.47
C GLU A 143 -4.38 -4.22 10.19
N VAL A 144 -5.31 -3.87 9.29
CA VAL A 144 -5.00 -2.95 8.19
C VAL A 144 -4.98 -1.50 8.70
N GLY A 145 -3.77 -0.99 8.93
CA GLY A 145 -3.54 0.35 9.44
C GLY A 145 -3.71 1.48 8.41
N GLY A 146 -3.60 1.18 7.12
CA GLY A 146 -3.77 2.16 6.04
C GLY A 146 -3.59 1.57 4.64
N VAL A 147 -4.26 2.16 3.65
CA VAL A 147 -4.12 1.77 2.23
C VAL A 147 -3.89 3.03 1.42
N TYR A 148 -2.69 3.26 0.91
CA TYR A 148 -2.29 4.54 0.38
C TYR A 148 -2.19 4.58 -1.14
N TYR A 149 -2.73 5.64 -1.73
CA TYR A 149 -2.57 5.97 -3.13
C TYR A 149 -1.89 7.34 -3.29
N GLY A 150 -0.74 7.34 -3.98
CA GLY A 150 0.04 8.53 -4.30
C GLY A 150 -0.40 9.14 -5.63
N GLU A 151 -1.20 10.19 -5.58
CA GLU A 151 -1.58 10.94 -6.78
C GLU A 151 -0.48 11.96 -7.13
N VAL A 152 -0.15 12.06 -8.41
CA VAL A 152 0.68 13.16 -8.94
C VAL A 152 -0.12 13.91 -10.00
N LYS A 153 -0.61 15.10 -9.63
CA LYS A 153 -1.38 15.97 -10.52
C LYS A 153 -0.41 16.65 -11.50
N ARG A 154 -0.72 16.53 -12.79
CA ARG A 154 0.05 17.16 -13.87
C ARG A 154 -0.86 18.00 -14.76
N GLU A 155 -0.33 19.11 -15.24
CA GLU A 155 -0.96 19.96 -16.24
C GLU A 155 0.13 20.46 -17.18
N ASN A 156 -0.13 20.42 -18.50
CA ASN A 156 0.84 20.82 -19.52
C ASN A 156 2.23 20.15 -19.37
N GLY A 157 2.26 18.89 -18.91
CA GLY A 157 3.50 18.14 -18.68
C GLY A 157 4.28 18.52 -17.41
N GLN A 158 3.83 19.51 -16.65
CA GLN A 158 4.43 19.92 -15.38
C GLN A 158 3.74 19.26 -14.19
N VAL A 159 4.50 18.94 -13.15
CA VAL A 159 3.95 18.46 -11.87
C VAL A 159 3.44 19.65 -11.08
N LEU A 160 2.15 19.65 -10.76
CA LEU A 160 1.52 20.67 -9.93
C LEU A 160 1.58 20.32 -8.45
N SER A 161 1.33 19.05 -8.13
CA SER A 161 1.32 18.55 -6.75
C SER A 161 1.44 17.03 -6.70
N ALA A 162 1.93 16.52 -5.58
CA ALA A 162 1.87 15.11 -5.24
C ALA A 162 1.19 14.94 -3.86
N ARG A 163 0.23 14.03 -3.75
CA ARG A 163 -0.55 13.80 -2.53
C ARG A 163 -0.68 12.33 -2.21
N LEU A 164 -0.74 12.00 -0.93
CA LEU A 164 -1.01 10.67 -0.41
C LEU A 164 -2.42 10.63 0.17
N TYR A 165 -3.27 9.80 -0.44
CA TYR A 165 -4.63 9.55 0.01
C TYR A 165 -4.70 8.22 0.75
N ASP A 166 -5.27 8.22 1.96
CA ASP A 166 -5.61 6.99 2.67
C ASP A 166 -6.99 6.49 2.22
N MET A 167 -6.96 5.37 1.52
CA MET A 167 -8.08 4.63 0.95
C MET A 167 -8.59 3.54 1.89
N ALA A 168 -8.09 3.43 3.12
CA ALA A 168 -8.52 2.43 4.09
C ALA A 168 -10.05 2.45 4.32
N ALA A 169 -10.68 3.63 4.29
CA ALA A 169 -12.14 3.73 4.42
C ALA A 169 -12.88 2.99 3.28
N LEU A 170 -12.37 3.04 2.05
CA LEU A 170 -12.96 2.31 0.92
C LEU A 170 -12.69 0.80 1.03
N TYR A 171 -11.52 0.42 1.53
CA TYR A 171 -11.20 -0.98 1.82
C TYR A 171 -12.16 -1.57 2.87
N GLN A 172 -12.37 -0.87 3.98
CA GLN A 172 -13.30 -1.28 5.04
C GLN A 172 -14.76 -1.30 4.57
N LEU A 173 -15.15 -0.32 3.73
CA LEU A 173 -16.47 -0.30 3.10
C LEU A 173 -16.76 -1.58 2.31
N ALA A 174 -15.78 -2.06 1.53
CA ALA A 174 -15.93 -3.27 0.75
C ALA A 174 -16.19 -4.51 1.63
N GLY A 175 -15.50 -4.60 2.78
CA GLY A 175 -15.72 -5.66 3.77
C GLY A 175 -17.11 -5.61 4.41
N LEU A 176 -17.57 -4.42 4.81
CA LEU A 176 -18.87 -4.23 5.43
C LEU A 176 -20.02 -4.54 4.45
N VAL A 177 -19.98 -3.97 3.24
CA VAL A 177 -21.04 -4.13 2.24
C VAL A 177 -21.12 -5.56 1.69
N GLY A 178 -20.00 -6.28 1.63
CA GLY A 178 -19.96 -7.66 1.14
C GLY A 178 -20.83 -8.66 1.91
N THR A 179 -21.26 -8.31 3.13
CA THR A 179 -22.13 -9.15 3.97
C THR A 179 -23.61 -8.75 3.90
N MET A 180 -23.92 -7.62 3.27
CA MET A 180 -25.25 -7.02 3.28
C MET A 180 -26.14 -7.62 2.19
N ARG A 181 -27.43 -7.76 2.48
CA ARG A 181 -28.42 -8.37 1.56
C ARG A 181 -29.58 -7.44 1.18
N ASP A 182 -29.57 -6.20 1.65
CA ASP A 182 -30.56 -5.18 1.31
C ASP A 182 -29.91 -3.81 1.06
N SER A 183 -30.53 -3.02 0.17
CA SER A 183 -29.98 -1.74 -0.29
C SER A 183 -30.10 -0.61 0.74
N LYS A 184 -31.05 -0.69 1.66
CA LYS A 184 -31.30 0.40 2.63
C LYS A 184 -30.22 0.42 3.71
N THR A 185 -29.84 -0.74 4.23
CA THR A 185 -28.73 -0.81 5.19
C THR A 185 -27.42 -0.44 4.51
N ALA A 186 -27.20 -0.84 3.24
CA ALA A 186 -26.01 -0.43 2.48
C ALA A 186 -25.88 1.09 2.35
N GLU A 187 -26.99 1.79 2.07
CA GLU A 187 -27.05 3.26 2.01
C GLU A 187 -26.65 3.93 3.34
N GLN A 188 -27.14 3.41 4.46
CA GLN A 188 -26.78 3.91 5.80
C GLN A 188 -25.28 3.77 6.08
N VAL A 189 -24.69 2.63 5.69
CA VAL A 189 -23.25 2.38 5.84
C VAL A 189 -22.42 3.35 5.00
N PHE A 190 -22.82 3.64 3.76
CA PHE A 190 -22.13 4.65 2.93
C PHE A 190 -22.12 6.02 3.62
N HIS A 191 -23.27 6.49 4.15
CA HIS A 191 -23.35 7.77 4.84
C HIS A 191 -22.49 7.83 6.10
N GLN A 192 -22.51 6.76 6.91
CA GLN A 192 -21.74 6.72 8.15
C GLN A 192 -20.23 6.74 7.88
N LEU A 193 -19.76 6.03 6.86
CA LEU A 193 -18.33 6.00 6.52
C LEU A 193 -17.83 7.32 5.96
N ILE A 194 -18.63 8.01 5.14
CA ILE A 194 -18.31 9.37 4.69
C ILE A 194 -18.17 10.29 5.90
N TRP A 195 -19.16 10.27 6.80
CA TRP A 195 -19.14 11.10 8.00
C TRP A 195 -17.90 10.81 8.88
N MET A 196 -17.59 9.53 9.14
CA MET A 196 -16.43 9.14 9.93
C MET A 196 -15.10 9.55 9.29
N ASN A 197 -15.01 9.54 7.95
CA ASN A 197 -13.79 9.96 7.25
C ASN A 197 -13.60 11.49 7.36
N GLU A 198 -14.67 12.25 7.17
CA GLU A 198 -14.66 13.71 7.34
C GLU A 198 -14.35 14.15 8.78
N HIS A 199 -14.72 13.34 9.78
CA HIS A 199 -14.65 13.68 11.21
C HIS A 199 -13.69 12.80 12.03
N ARG A 200 -12.75 12.10 11.40
CA ARG A 200 -11.75 11.28 12.12
C ARG A 200 -10.94 12.19 13.07
N GLU A 201 -10.93 11.89 14.36
CA GLU A 201 -9.95 12.44 15.32
C GLU A 201 -8.71 11.53 15.33
N ASP A 202 -7.52 12.12 15.43
CA ASP A 202 -6.22 11.43 15.29
C ASP A 202 -5.90 10.50 16.48
#